data_AF-A0A7M5VB68-F1
#
_entry.id   AF-A0A7M5VB68-F1
#
_cell.length_a   1.000
_cell.length_b   1.000
_cell.length_c   1.000
_cell.angle_alpha   90.00
_cell.angle_beta   90.00
_cell.angle_gamma   90.00
#
_symmetry.space_group_name_H-M   'P 1'
#
loop_
_entity.id
_entity.type
_entity.pdbx_description
1 polymer ?
#
loop_
_entity_poly.entity_id
_entity_poly.type
_entity_poly.pdbx_seq_one_letter_code
_entity_poly.pdbx_strand_id
1 'polypeptide(L)'
;MNFRKSQEIFLIFSFAAVVFGNQSPIFDAGDTYSDCVTKIEEPSSCKQYRNVRKSYRTFDGRCNNLKNPTLGARDTPFRRLLPARYIDLDIPYGFPGTSPKGPTAHKVAKNVFKITKHDKKNKEGLSVLFMVFGQILTHDIGRMKLGDCPVNLFIFNCEAKDFKHPCSPMYFEEEKPECTFFARLRASPEFILL
;
A
#
# COMPACT_ATOMS: atom_id res chain seq x y z
N MET A 1 35.62 26.31 -2.08
CA MET A 1 34.87 25.51 -3.10
C MET A 1 34.07 24.45 -2.37
N ASN A 2 32.78 24.73 -2.15
CA ASN A 2 31.83 23.90 -1.41
C ASN A 2 31.14 22.93 -2.37
N PHE A 3 31.22 21.62 -2.11
CA PHE A 3 30.39 20.62 -2.79
C PHE A 3 29.32 20.10 -1.83
N ARG A 4 28.07 20.52 -2.08
CA ARG A 4 26.83 19.94 -1.53
C ARG A 4 26.83 18.42 -1.74
N LYS A 5 26.88 17.64 -0.66
CA LYS A 5 26.88 16.16 -0.70
C LYS A 5 25.75 15.53 0.11
N SER A 6 24.62 16.24 0.27
CA SER A 6 23.55 15.86 1.20
C SER A 6 22.21 15.45 0.56
N GLN A 7 22.08 15.34 -0.76
CA GLN A 7 20.76 15.12 -1.40
C GLN A 7 20.55 13.77 -2.12
N GLU A 8 21.52 12.85 -2.12
CA GLU A 8 21.44 11.65 -2.97
C GLU A 8 21.04 10.34 -2.26
N ILE A 9 20.64 10.35 -0.97
CA ILE A 9 20.41 9.10 -0.21
C ILE A 9 18.96 8.94 0.31
N PHE A 10 18.03 9.82 -0.08
CA PHE A 10 16.62 9.72 0.36
C PHE A 10 15.71 8.85 -0.51
N LEU A 11 16.20 8.24 -1.60
CA LEU A 11 15.34 7.61 -2.60
C LEU A 11 14.95 6.13 -2.36
N ILE A 12 15.36 5.49 -1.26
CA ILE A 12 15.13 4.03 -1.08
C ILE A 12 14.14 3.69 0.05
N PHE A 13 13.66 4.65 0.85
CA PHE A 13 12.66 4.39 1.90
C PHE A 13 11.32 5.12 1.72
N SER A 14 11.05 5.66 0.53
CA SER A 14 9.77 6.29 0.23
C SER A 14 8.85 5.35 -0.56
N PHE A 15 8.15 4.47 0.17
CA PHE A 15 6.76 4.15 -0.19
C PHE A 15 5.79 5.26 0.30
N ALA A 16 6.30 6.48 0.51
CA ALA A 16 5.53 7.70 0.60
C ALA A 16 5.84 8.52 -0.65
N ALA A 17 4.81 8.68 -1.49
CA ALA A 17 4.70 9.60 -2.62
C ALA A 17 5.95 10.45 -2.94
N VAL A 18 6.70 10.05 -3.98
CA VAL A 18 7.53 11.01 -4.70
C VAL A 18 6.58 11.90 -5.51
N VAL A 19 6.17 13.01 -4.91
CA VAL A 19 5.51 14.12 -5.59
C VAL A 19 6.60 14.87 -6.36
N PHE A 20 6.78 14.52 -7.63
CA PHE A 20 7.32 15.49 -8.59
C PHE A 20 6.17 16.39 -9.03
N GLY A 21 6.37 17.69 -8.89
CA GLY A 21 5.37 18.72 -9.15
C GLY A 21 4.82 18.70 -10.58
N ASN A 22 3.59 19.21 -10.69
CA ASN A 22 2.86 19.60 -11.90
C ASN A 22 2.32 18.50 -12.82
N GLN A 23 2.11 17.30 -12.31
CA GLN A 23 0.90 16.55 -12.65
C GLN A 23 0.12 16.37 -11.36
N SER A 24 -1.13 16.83 -11.32
CA SER A 24 -2.08 16.32 -10.35
C SER A 24 -1.92 14.79 -10.33
N PRO A 25 -1.77 14.13 -9.16
CA PRO A 25 -2.14 12.73 -9.13
C PRO A 25 -3.53 12.68 -9.74
N ILE A 26 -3.72 11.82 -10.73
CA ILE A 26 -5.05 11.42 -11.15
C ILE A 26 -5.63 10.72 -9.92
N PHE A 27 -6.08 11.52 -8.96
CA PHE A 27 -7.17 11.18 -8.10
C PHE A 27 -8.30 10.96 -9.09
N ASP A 28 -8.65 9.71 -9.33
CA ASP A 28 -10.02 9.41 -9.72
C ASP A 28 -10.88 9.95 -8.56
N ALA A 29 -11.26 11.22 -8.68
CA ALA A 29 -12.11 11.96 -7.76
C ALA A 29 -13.57 11.49 -7.87
N GLY A 30 -13.76 10.18 -8.06
CA GLY A 30 -15.03 9.52 -8.29
C GLY A 30 -15.29 8.32 -7.37
N ASP A 31 -14.25 7.70 -6.81
CA ASP A 31 -14.40 6.41 -6.11
C ASP A 31 -14.84 6.59 -4.65
N THR A 32 -16.06 7.07 -4.46
CA THR A 32 -16.78 7.06 -3.17
C THR A 32 -16.74 5.67 -2.52
N TYR A 33 -16.97 5.60 -1.21
CA TYR A 33 -17.03 4.36 -0.41
C TYR A 33 -17.83 3.22 -1.06
N SER A 34 -18.82 3.56 -1.90
CA SER A 34 -19.62 2.67 -2.76
C SER A 34 -18.84 1.89 -3.83
N ASP A 35 -17.61 2.25 -4.20
CA ASP A 35 -16.91 1.52 -5.28
C ASP A 35 -16.33 0.17 -4.86
N CYS A 36 -16.24 -0.07 -3.55
CA CYS A 36 -15.98 -1.42 -3.06
C CYS A 36 -17.27 -2.24 -2.99
N VAL A 37 -18.44 -1.62 -2.91
CA VAL A 37 -19.71 -2.29 -2.66
C VAL A 37 -20.62 -2.07 -3.86
N THR A 38 -20.68 -3.06 -4.78
CA THR A 38 -21.87 -3.44 -5.61
C THR A 38 -21.63 -3.85 -7.07
N LYS A 39 -20.40 -3.99 -7.58
CA LYS A 39 -20.20 -4.65 -8.89
C LYS A 39 -19.09 -5.69 -8.92
N ILE A 40 -19.18 -6.66 -8.01
CA ILE A 40 -19.01 -8.05 -8.47
C ILE A 40 -20.32 -8.38 -9.22
N GLU A 41 -20.52 -7.76 -10.39
CA GLU A 41 -21.33 -8.43 -11.39
C GLU A 41 -20.54 -9.71 -11.63
N GLU A 42 -20.96 -10.82 -11.02
CA GLU A 42 -20.56 -12.13 -11.53
C GLU A 42 -20.85 -12.04 -13.02
N PRO A 43 -19.83 -12.09 -13.90
CA PRO A 43 -20.13 -12.17 -15.31
C PRO A 43 -20.72 -13.56 -15.49
N SER A 44 -22.04 -13.65 -15.31
CA SER A 44 -22.82 -14.90 -15.30
C SER A 44 -22.69 -15.65 -16.62
N SER A 45 -22.06 -15.03 -17.62
CA SER A 45 -21.08 -15.79 -18.38
C SER A 45 -19.98 -14.93 -19.02
N CYS A 46 -18.78 -15.51 -19.12
CA CYS A 46 -17.74 -15.07 -20.05
C CYS A 46 -18.16 -15.18 -21.55
N LYS A 47 -19.45 -15.36 -21.88
CA LYS A 47 -19.96 -15.46 -23.25
C LYS A 47 -19.77 -14.15 -24.03
N GLN A 48 -19.88 -12.99 -23.37
CA GLN A 48 -19.64 -11.69 -24.02
C GLN A 48 -18.19 -11.57 -24.55
N TYR A 49 -17.23 -12.21 -23.86
CA TYR A 49 -15.84 -12.28 -24.29
C TYR A 49 -15.55 -13.39 -25.29
N ARG A 50 -16.48 -14.33 -25.48
CA ARG A 50 -16.32 -15.52 -26.35
C ARG A 50 -16.40 -15.21 -27.85
N ASN A 51 -17.07 -14.13 -28.25
CA ASN A 51 -17.31 -13.84 -29.68
C ASN A 51 -16.45 -12.71 -30.24
N VAL A 52 -15.87 -11.83 -29.40
CA VAL A 52 -15.06 -10.68 -29.85
C VAL A 52 -13.61 -10.75 -29.34
N ARG A 53 -13.29 -11.56 -28.30
CA ARG A 53 -12.00 -11.53 -27.60
C ARG A 53 -11.33 -12.89 -27.38
N LYS A 54 -11.54 -13.90 -28.23
CA LYS A 54 -10.85 -15.21 -28.08
C LYS A 54 -9.32 -15.11 -28.09
N SER A 55 -8.75 -14.07 -28.71
CA SER A 55 -7.30 -13.95 -28.89
C SER A 55 -6.62 -13.00 -27.91
N TYR A 56 -7.35 -12.24 -27.09
CA TYR A 56 -6.77 -11.18 -26.25
C TYR A 56 -7.31 -11.18 -24.82
N ARG A 57 -6.44 -10.76 -23.88
CA ARG A 57 -6.80 -10.57 -22.48
C ARG A 57 -7.76 -9.39 -22.33
N THR A 58 -8.62 -9.42 -21.32
CA THR A 58 -9.42 -8.25 -20.96
C THR A 58 -8.56 -7.25 -20.19
N PHE A 59 -8.91 -5.97 -20.29
CA PHE A 59 -8.21 -4.89 -19.59
C PHE A 59 -8.26 -5.01 -18.06
N ASP A 60 -9.36 -5.56 -17.55
CA ASP A 60 -9.62 -5.75 -16.11
C ASP A 60 -9.18 -7.13 -15.58
N GLY A 61 -8.63 -8.00 -16.43
CA GLY A 61 -8.20 -9.35 -16.07
C GLY A 61 -9.32 -10.39 -15.87
N ARG A 62 -10.60 -9.98 -15.98
CA ARG A 62 -11.73 -10.91 -15.88
C ARG A 62 -11.74 -11.97 -16.97
N CYS A 63 -12.32 -13.13 -16.66
CA CYS A 63 -12.46 -14.26 -17.58
C CYS A 63 -11.13 -14.89 -18.08
N ASN A 64 -9.99 -14.55 -17.47
CA ASN A 64 -8.74 -15.30 -17.66
C ASN A 64 -8.87 -16.73 -17.12
N ASN A 65 -9.67 -16.93 -16.07
CA ASN A 65 -10.07 -18.25 -15.58
C ASN A 65 -11.57 -18.47 -15.88
N LEU A 66 -11.88 -19.48 -16.69
CA LEU A 66 -13.25 -19.75 -17.14
C LEU A 66 -14.16 -20.33 -16.04
N LYS A 67 -13.58 -20.97 -15.02
CA LYS A 67 -14.32 -21.53 -13.87
C LYS A 67 -14.62 -20.47 -12.82
N ASN A 68 -13.66 -19.59 -12.56
CA ASN A 68 -13.82 -18.48 -11.64
C ASN A 68 -13.35 -17.18 -12.30
N PRO A 69 -14.25 -16.45 -12.99
CA PRO A 69 -13.92 -15.30 -13.82
C PRO A 69 -13.21 -14.14 -13.12
N THR A 70 -13.29 -14.02 -11.80
CA THR A 70 -12.70 -12.91 -11.03
C THR A 70 -11.29 -13.20 -10.53
N LEU A 71 -10.77 -14.42 -10.67
CA LEU A 71 -9.41 -14.76 -10.22
C LEU A 71 -8.35 -13.97 -10.99
N GLY A 72 -7.64 -13.09 -10.26
CA GLY A 72 -6.60 -12.23 -10.82
C GLY A 72 -7.14 -11.01 -11.56
N ALA A 73 -8.45 -10.73 -11.45
CA ALA A 73 -9.01 -9.49 -11.96
C ALA A 73 -8.60 -8.30 -11.07
N ARG A 74 -8.50 -7.11 -11.65
CA ARG A 74 -8.23 -5.87 -10.89
C ARG A 74 -9.38 -5.55 -9.93
N ASP A 75 -9.08 -4.72 -8.93
CA ASP A 75 -10.04 -4.27 -7.90
C ASP A 75 -10.71 -5.43 -7.12
N THR A 76 -10.02 -6.57 -7.02
CA THR A 76 -10.41 -7.71 -6.19
C THR A 76 -9.53 -7.81 -4.94
N PRO A 77 -10.01 -8.44 -3.84
CA PRO A 77 -9.20 -8.60 -2.64
C PRO A 77 -7.96 -9.47 -2.89
N PHE A 78 -6.87 -9.16 -2.20
CA PHE A 78 -5.70 -10.03 -2.17
C PHE A 78 -6.04 -11.39 -1.56
N ARG A 79 -5.60 -12.46 -2.22
CA ARG A 79 -5.74 -13.81 -1.68
C ARG A 79 -4.87 -13.98 -0.44
N ARG A 80 -5.49 -14.41 0.66
CA ARG A 80 -4.78 -14.77 1.89
C ARG A 80 -4.23 -16.20 1.79
N LEU A 81 -2.92 -16.35 1.97
CA LEU A 81 -2.27 -17.66 2.12
C LEU A 81 -2.39 -18.20 3.55
N LEU A 82 -2.52 -17.30 4.53
CA LEU A 82 -2.72 -17.59 5.95
C LEU A 82 -3.84 -16.71 6.51
N PRO A 83 -4.53 -17.15 7.59
CA PRO A 83 -5.54 -16.33 8.26
C PRO A 83 -5.01 -14.96 8.67
N ALA A 84 -5.89 -13.95 8.65
CA ALA A 84 -5.55 -12.63 9.15
C ALA A 84 -5.24 -12.67 10.64
N ARG A 85 -4.31 -11.83 11.09
CA ARG A 85 -4.01 -11.65 12.52
C ARG A 85 -4.10 -10.18 12.86
N TYR A 86 -5.12 -9.86 13.64
CA TYR A 86 -5.40 -8.55 14.20
C TYR A 86 -5.68 -8.74 15.71
N ILE A 87 -5.66 -7.67 16.49
CA ILE A 87 -5.97 -7.72 17.93
C ILE A 87 -7.46 -7.97 18.13
N ASP A 88 -8.27 -7.34 17.28
CA ASP A 88 -9.70 -7.53 17.12
C ASP A 88 -10.01 -7.51 15.61
N LEU A 89 -11.27 -7.54 15.17
CA LEU A 89 -11.67 -7.65 13.76
C LEU A 89 -10.79 -6.85 12.78
N ASP A 90 -10.60 -5.56 13.00
CA ASP A 90 -9.84 -4.68 12.10
C ASP A 90 -8.64 -3.98 12.77
N ILE A 91 -8.41 -4.19 14.07
CA ILE A 91 -7.43 -3.42 14.84
C ILE A 91 -6.02 -4.01 14.67
N PRO A 92 -5.06 -3.29 14.07
CA PRO A 92 -3.71 -3.80 13.87
C PRO A 92 -2.92 -3.93 15.18
N TYR A 93 -1.90 -4.79 15.18
CA TYR A 93 -0.95 -4.85 16.30
C TYR A 93 -0.22 -3.53 16.49
N GLY A 94 -0.01 -3.14 17.74
CA GLY A 94 0.65 -1.88 18.08
C GLY A 94 -0.26 -0.65 17.96
N PHE A 95 -1.57 -0.83 17.73
CA PHE A 95 -2.53 0.27 17.78
C PHE A 95 -2.57 0.89 19.19
N PRO A 96 -2.73 2.21 19.34
CA PRO A 96 -2.72 2.85 20.67
C PRO A 96 -3.77 2.24 21.60
N GLY A 97 -3.40 1.99 22.85
CA GLY A 97 -4.30 1.41 23.86
C GLY A 97 -4.48 -0.12 23.77
N THR A 98 -3.81 -0.80 22.83
CA THR A 98 -3.90 -2.25 22.68
C THR A 98 -2.70 -3.00 23.28
N SER A 99 -2.87 -4.31 23.52
CA SER A 99 -1.84 -5.23 24.02
C SER A 99 -1.80 -6.51 23.15
N PRO A 100 -0.63 -7.11 22.89
CA PRO A 100 0.71 -6.70 23.33
C PRO A 100 1.24 -5.46 22.61
N LYS A 101 1.97 -4.61 23.34
CA LYS A 101 2.68 -3.47 22.76
C LYS A 101 3.98 -3.96 22.11
N GLY A 102 4.14 -3.69 20.81
CA GLY A 102 5.39 -3.92 20.08
C GLY A 102 6.20 -2.62 19.93
N PRO A 103 7.47 -2.69 19.52
CA PRO A 103 8.27 -1.51 19.22
C PRO A 103 7.66 -0.71 18.04
N THR A 104 7.81 0.62 18.04
CA THR A 104 7.36 1.44 16.91
C THR A 104 8.10 1.07 15.63
N ALA A 105 7.42 1.18 14.48
CA ALA A 105 8.03 0.93 13.17
C ALA A 105 9.29 1.79 12.95
N HIS A 106 9.27 3.05 13.42
CA HIS A 106 10.42 3.95 13.34
C HIS A 106 11.60 3.48 14.21
N LYS A 107 11.35 3.05 15.45
CA LYS A 107 12.40 2.51 16.35
C LYS A 107 13.03 1.26 15.77
N VAL A 108 12.22 0.35 15.20
CA VAL A 108 12.73 -0.84 14.49
C VAL A 108 13.57 -0.41 13.30
N ALA A 109 13.08 0.51 12.47
CA ALA A 109 13.80 0.95 11.28
C ALA A 109 15.17 1.56 11.61
N LYS A 110 15.21 2.44 12.62
CA LYS A 110 16.43 3.08 13.13
C LYS A 110 17.44 2.08 13.70
N ASN A 111 16.96 1.06 14.41
CA ASN A 111 17.84 0.13 15.11
C ASN A 111 18.30 -1.04 14.24
N VAL A 112 17.49 -1.45 13.25
CA VAL A 112 17.77 -2.60 12.38
C VAL A 112 18.42 -2.18 11.06
N PHE A 113 17.89 -1.16 10.37
CA PHE A 113 18.39 -0.73 9.06
C PHE A 113 19.50 0.33 9.18
N LYS A 114 20.61 -0.03 9.83
CA LYS A 114 21.78 0.86 9.96
C LYS A 114 22.65 0.78 8.70
N ILE A 115 22.65 1.84 7.90
CA ILE A 115 23.54 1.95 6.74
C ILE A 115 24.92 2.39 7.23
N THR A 116 25.91 1.52 7.09
CA THR A 116 27.31 1.81 7.35
C THR A 116 28.04 2.23 6.06
N LYS A 117 29.24 2.81 6.20
CA LYS A 117 30.07 3.17 5.04
C LYS A 117 30.45 1.96 4.16
N HIS A 118 30.38 0.74 4.71
CA HIS A 118 30.73 -0.50 4.02
C HIS A 118 29.61 -1.06 3.14
N ASP A 119 28.37 -0.58 3.31
CA ASP A 119 27.19 -1.09 2.59
C ASP A 119 27.01 -0.49 1.19
N LYS A 120 27.87 0.45 0.80
CA LYS A 120 27.76 1.21 -0.46
C LYS A 120 28.33 0.50 -1.70
N LYS A 121 28.76 -0.76 -1.59
CA LYS A 121 29.42 -1.44 -2.70
C LYS A 121 28.44 -2.39 -3.38
N ASN A 122 28.18 -2.13 -4.65
CA ASN A 122 27.56 -3.07 -5.58
C ASN A 122 28.52 -4.25 -5.83
N LYS A 123 28.65 -5.15 -4.85
CA LYS A 123 29.58 -6.29 -4.91
C LYS A 123 29.26 -7.23 -6.09
N GLU A 124 27.98 -7.34 -6.42
CA GLU A 124 27.46 -8.21 -7.48
C GLU A 124 27.49 -7.56 -8.88
N GLY A 125 27.89 -6.30 -9.00
CA GLY A 125 27.95 -5.60 -10.29
C GLY A 125 26.59 -5.39 -10.97
N LEU A 126 25.48 -5.43 -10.21
CA LEU A 126 24.13 -5.26 -10.75
C LEU A 126 23.92 -3.85 -11.29
N SER A 127 23.34 -3.75 -12.48
CA SER A 127 22.97 -2.44 -13.02
C SER A 127 21.78 -1.84 -12.26
N VAL A 128 21.63 -0.52 -12.30
CA VAL A 128 20.46 0.17 -11.74
C VAL A 128 19.15 -0.34 -12.37
N LEU A 129 19.21 -0.82 -13.61
CA LEU A 129 18.07 -1.44 -14.30
C LEU A 129 17.48 -2.61 -13.51
N PHE A 130 18.29 -3.36 -12.76
CA PHE A 130 17.80 -4.45 -11.91
C PHE A 130 16.77 -3.98 -10.88
N MET A 131 17.06 -2.88 -10.18
CA MET A 131 16.14 -2.29 -9.20
C MET A 131 14.88 -1.74 -9.88
N VAL A 132 15.07 -1.00 -10.99
CA VAL A 132 13.95 -0.38 -11.73
C VAL A 132 13.01 -1.44 -12.30
N PHE A 133 13.55 -2.52 -12.86
CA PHE A 133 12.74 -3.62 -13.37
C PHE A 133 11.90 -4.29 -12.26
N GLY A 134 12.46 -4.42 -11.05
CA GLY A 134 11.70 -4.89 -9.88
C GLY A 134 10.49 -4.01 -9.55
N GLN A 135 10.63 -2.68 -9.67
CA GLN A 135 9.51 -1.74 -9.47
C GLN A 135 8.45 -1.89 -10.57
N ILE A 136 8.87 -1.98 -11.85
CA ILE A 136 7.96 -2.18 -12.98
C ILE A 136 7.11 -3.44 -12.77
N LEU A 137 7.76 -4.56 -12.43
CA LEU A 137 7.07 -5.82 -12.14
C LEU A 137 6.10 -5.70 -10.98
N THR A 138 6.51 -5.05 -9.88
CA THR A 138 5.65 -4.88 -8.70
C THR A 138 4.41 -4.04 -9.03
N HIS A 139 4.57 -2.98 -9.82
CA HIS A 139 3.46 -2.12 -10.24
C HIS A 139 2.51 -2.77 -11.25
N ASP A 140 2.98 -3.75 -12.03
CA ASP A 140 2.14 -4.55 -12.93
C ASP A 140 1.33 -5.62 -12.18
N ILE A 141 1.95 -6.28 -11.20
CA ILE A 141 1.32 -7.38 -10.45
C ILE A 141 0.20 -6.88 -9.52
N GLY A 142 0.37 -5.74 -8.86
CA GLY A 142 -0.64 -5.30 -7.91
C GLY A 142 -0.44 -3.89 -7.36
N ARG A 143 -1.56 -3.27 -6.98
CA ARG A 143 -1.61 -1.95 -6.35
C ARG A 143 -2.63 -1.96 -5.22
N MET A 144 -2.27 -1.36 -4.10
CA MET A 144 -3.15 -1.20 -2.95
C MET A 144 -3.77 0.21 -2.97
N LYS A 145 -5.07 0.33 -2.71
CA LYS A 145 -5.73 1.63 -2.53
C LYS A 145 -5.64 2.02 -1.05
N LEU A 146 -5.15 3.23 -0.77
CA LEU A 146 -5.18 3.81 0.58
C LEU A 146 -6.62 4.19 0.94
N GLY A 147 -6.96 4.15 2.22
CA GLY A 147 -8.23 4.72 2.69
C GLY A 147 -8.19 6.25 2.70
N ASP A 148 -9.35 6.85 2.53
CA ASP A 148 -9.51 8.30 2.50
C ASP A 148 -9.35 8.89 3.91
N CYS A 149 -8.10 9.23 4.27
CA CYS A 149 -7.79 9.97 5.48
C CYS A 149 -7.59 11.45 5.13
N PRO A 150 -8.32 12.40 5.75
CA PRO A 150 -8.17 13.82 5.45
C PRO A 150 -6.76 14.30 5.80
N VAL A 151 -6.04 14.81 4.79
CA VAL A 151 -4.63 15.25 4.87
C VAL A 151 -4.50 16.78 5.03
N ASN A 152 -5.45 17.44 5.69
CA ASN A 152 -5.40 18.89 5.87
C ASN A 152 -4.21 19.29 6.78
N LEU A 153 -3.06 19.52 6.11
CA LEU A 153 -1.70 19.70 6.61
C LEU A 153 -1.17 18.57 7.50
N PHE A 154 0.07 18.16 7.20
CA PHE A 154 0.92 17.14 7.80
C PHE A 154 1.14 17.17 9.34
N ILE A 155 0.24 17.76 10.12
CA ILE A 155 0.38 17.92 11.57
C ILE A 155 -0.74 17.14 12.24
N PHE A 156 -0.48 15.87 12.49
CA PHE A 156 -1.21 15.15 13.53
C PHE A 156 -0.61 15.53 14.87
N ASN A 157 -1.46 15.78 15.86
CA ASN A 157 -0.99 15.98 17.24
C ASN A 157 -0.74 14.63 17.95
N CYS A 158 -0.93 13.53 17.21
CA CYS A 158 -0.74 12.15 17.68
C CYS A 158 -1.64 11.83 18.88
N GLU A 159 -2.82 12.46 18.88
CA GLU A 159 -3.86 12.31 19.88
C GLU A 159 -4.78 11.14 19.53
N ALA A 160 -5.52 10.59 20.49
CA ALA A 160 -6.44 9.47 20.25
C ALA A 160 -7.46 9.72 19.12
N LYS A 161 -7.85 10.99 18.90
CA LYS A 161 -8.77 11.39 17.81
C LYS A 161 -8.19 11.20 16.41
N ASP A 162 -6.86 11.20 16.30
CA ASP A 162 -6.12 11.05 15.04
C ASP A 162 -6.07 9.58 14.58
N PHE A 163 -6.31 8.65 15.51
CA PHE A 163 -6.36 7.20 15.28
C PHE A 163 -7.77 6.72 14.99
N LYS A 164 -8.41 7.31 13.98
CA LYS A 164 -9.73 6.90 13.51
C LYS A 164 -9.62 6.31 12.11
N HIS A 165 -10.16 5.11 11.88
CA HIS A 165 -10.18 4.47 10.55
C HIS A 165 -10.62 5.47 9.47
N PRO A 166 -9.87 5.64 8.35
CA PRO A 166 -8.67 4.90 7.94
C PRO A 166 -7.32 5.47 8.43
N CYS A 167 -7.32 6.58 9.16
CA CYS A 167 -6.11 7.20 9.70
C CYS A 167 -5.49 6.34 10.82
N SER A 168 -4.17 6.17 10.80
CA SER A 168 -3.42 5.49 11.85
C SER A 168 -1.97 5.99 11.89
N PRO A 169 -1.73 7.24 12.34
CA PRO A 169 -0.39 7.83 12.38
C PRO A 169 0.66 6.92 13.05
N MET A 170 1.90 7.00 12.60
CA MET A 170 3.00 6.20 13.15
C MET A 170 3.86 7.02 14.10
N TYR A 171 3.98 6.59 15.36
CA TYR A 171 4.88 7.22 16.32
C TYR A 171 6.35 7.03 15.95
N PHE A 172 7.17 8.07 16.19
CA PHE A 172 8.62 7.96 16.12
C PHE A 172 9.18 7.13 17.28
N GLU A 173 8.78 7.46 18.50
CA GLU A 173 9.17 6.77 19.74
C GLU A 173 7.94 6.53 20.61
N GLU A 174 7.97 5.49 21.47
CA GLU A 174 6.81 5.04 22.27
C GLU A 174 6.30 6.09 23.28
N GLU A 175 7.17 7.01 23.72
CA GLU A 175 6.91 7.98 24.79
C GLU A 175 6.85 9.44 24.31
N LYS A 176 6.98 9.70 22.99
CA LYS A 176 7.01 11.06 22.43
C LYS A 176 5.72 11.38 21.66
N PRO A 177 5.28 12.65 21.65
CA PRO A 177 4.11 13.09 20.91
C PRO A 177 4.39 13.28 19.40
N GLU A 178 5.54 12.83 18.89
CA GLU A 178 5.89 13.01 17.49
C GLU A 178 5.44 11.77 16.69
N CYS A 179 4.67 12.00 15.64
CA CYS A 179 4.24 10.97 14.71
C CYS A 179 4.26 11.48 13.28
N THR A 180 4.23 10.54 12.34
CA THR A 180 4.11 10.81 10.91
C THR A 180 2.80 10.28 10.37
N PHE A 181 2.31 10.89 9.29
CA PHE A 181 1.08 10.47 8.64
C PHE A 181 1.18 9.03 8.16
N PHE A 182 0.12 8.27 8.43
CA PHE A 182 -0.11 6.97 7.81
C PHE A 182 -1.60 6.71 7.72
N ALA A 183 -2.04 6.24 6.56
CA ALA A 183 -3.40 5.78 6.32
C ALA A 183 -3.40 4.28 6.08
N ARG A 184 -4.33 3.60 6.74
CA ARG A 184 -4.64 2.18 6.51
C ARG A 184 -5.14 2.00 5.08
N LEU A 185 -4.90 0.81 4.53
CA LEU A 185 -5.42 0.43 3.22
C LEU A 185 -6.94 0.35 3.24
N ARG A 186 -7.57 0.58 2.09
CA ARG A 186 -9.01 0.40 1.90
C ARG A 186 -9.37 -1.07 2.08
N ALA A 187 -10.35 -1.35 2.92
CA ALA A 187 -10.84 -2.71 3.14
C ALA A 187 -11.68 -3.18 1.94
N SER A 188 -11.62 -4.48 1.65
CA SER A 188 -12.57 -5.15 0.75
C SER A 188 -13.87 -5.45 1.50
N PRO A 189 -15.06 -5.44 0.86
CA PRO A 189 -16.32 -5.72 1.56
C PRO A 189 -16.43 -7.15 2.09
N GLU A 190 -15.68 -8.10 1.54
CA GLU A 190 -15.63 -9.49 2.02
C GLU A 190 -14.95 -9.64 3.40
N PHE A 191 -14.51 -8.54 4.01
CA PHE A 191 -13.90 -8.52 5.34
C PHE A 191 -14.87 -8.90 6.48
N ILE A 192 -16.17 -9.06 6.21
CA ILE A 192 -17.21 -9.31 7.22
C ILE A 192 -17.56 -10.82 7.38
N LEU A 193 -17.03 -11.72 6.55
CA LEU A 193 -17.46 -13.13 6.53
C LEU A 193 -16.34 -14.14 6.86
N LEU A 194 -15.60 -13.94 7.95
CA LEU A 194 -14.85 -15.00 8.63
C LEU A 194 -14.93 -14.86 10.14
#